data_AF-A0A351DU92-F1
#
_entry.id   AF-A0A351DU92-F1
#
_cell.length_a   1.000
_cell.length_b   1.000
_cell.length_c   1.000
_cell.angle_alpha   90.00
_cell.angle_beta   90.00
_cell.angle_gamma   90.00
#
_symmetry.space_group_name_H-M   'P 1'
#
loop_
_entity.id
_entity.type
_entity.pdbx_description
1 polymer ?
#
loop_
_entity_poly.entity_id
_entity_poly.type
_entity_poly.pdbx_seq_one_letter_code
_entity_poly.pdbx_strand_id
1 'polypeptide(L)'
;MNPERLLSIVLVLLLGYNGVFFAYHLADKARVFADAMNEVQSLLNVVELIAVLCLFVDLVVRFDRIPTAWQWPRTAAVGLCVAGMLFKWFVLYLRLSYLVD
;
A
#
# COMPACT_ATOMS: atom_id res chain seq x y z
N MET A 1 -4.30 22.15 -9.29
CA MET A 1 -4.95 21.00 -8.61
C MET A 1 -4.76 21.17 -7.11
N ASN A 2 -5.82 21.03 -6.29
CA ASN A 2 -5.66 21.12 -4.83
C ASN A 2 -4.83 19.93 -4.31
N PRO A 3 -3.83 20.15 -3.44
CA PRO A 3 -2.98 19.08 -2.90
C PRO A 3 -3.79 17.99 -2.17
N GLU A 4 -4.91 18.37 -1.55
CA GLU A 4 -5.80 17.44 -0.85
C GLU A 4 -6.51 16.45 -1.79
N ARG A 5 -6.86 16.90 -3.01
CA ARG A 5 -7.41 16.00 -4.04
C ARG A 5 -6.36 15.01 -4.52
N LEU A 6 -5.12 15.44 -4.65
CA LEU A 6 -4.01 14.60 -5.12
C LEU A 6 -3.73 13.47 -4.10
N LEU A 7 -3.67 13.80 -2.80
CA LEU A 7 -3.54 12.82 -1.72
C LEU A 7 -4.71 11.84 -1.66
N SER A 8 -5.93 12.31 -1.88
CA SER A 8 -7.12 11.45 -1.91
C SER A 8 -7.08 10.47 -3.08
N ILE A 9 -6.63 10.91 -4.26
CA ILE A 9 -6.42 10.05 -5.43
C ILE A 9 -5.35 8.99 -5.11
N VAL A 10 -4.22 9.39 -4.53
CA VAL A 10 -3.13 8.47 -4.14
C VAL A 10 -3.62 7.44 -3.13
N LEU A 11 -4.42 7.84 -2.14
CA LEU A 11 -5.02 6.93 -1.17
C LEU A 11 -5.90 5.88 -1.86
N VAL A 12 -6.80 6.30 -2.75
CA VAL A 12 -7.67 5.38 -3.48
C VAL A 12 -6.86 4.42 -4.36
N LEU A 13 -5.81 4.92 -5.01
CA LEU A 13 -4.94 4.13 -5.87
C LEU A 13 -4.18 3.06 -5.07
N LEU A 14 -3.63 3.43 -3.90
CA LEU A 14 -2.97 2.49 -3.00
C LEU A 14 -3.93 1.48 -2.37
N LEU A 15 -5.15 1.89 -2.03
CA LEU A 15 -6.16 0.99 -1.50
C LEU A 15 -6.56 -0.04 -2.56
N GLY A 16 -6.76 0.42 -3.80
CA GLY A 16 -7.05 -0.44 -4.95
C GLY A 16 -5.92 -1.43 -5.21
N TYR A 17 -4.67 -0.97 -5.20
CA TYR A 17 -3.51 -1.83 -5.39
C TYR A 17 -3.38 -2.90 -4.30
N ASN A 18 -3.52 -2.52 -3.02
CA ASN A 18 -3.51 -3.48 -1.92
C ASN A 18 -4.69 -4.46 -1.98
N GLY A 19 -5.87 -3.99 -2.38
CA GLY A 19 -7.05 -4.84 -2.59
C GLY A 19 -6.84 -5.88 -3.71
N VAL A 20 -6.28 -5.46 -4.85
CA VAL A 20 -5.92 -6.36 -5.95
C VAL A 20 -4.90 -7.39 -5.49
N PHE A 21 -3.81 -6.95 -4.84
CA PHE A 21 -2.79 -7.85 -4.30
C PHE A 21 -3.39 -8.89 -3.36
N PHE A 22 -4.26 -8.47 -2.44
CA PHE A 22 -4.92 -9.35 -1.48
C PHE A 22 -5.87 -10.34 -2.17
N ALA A 23 -6.64 -9.91 -3.16
CA ALA A 23 -7.52 -10.78 -3.93
C ALA A 23 -6.75 -11.85 -4.72
N TYR A 24 -5.63 -11.49 -5.35
CA TYR A 24 -4.75 -12.45 -6.03
C TYR A 24 -4.06 -13.42 -5.07
N HIS A 25 -3.75 -12.97 -3.86
CA HIS A 25 -3.21 -13.83 -2.79
C HIS A 25 -4.25 -14.85 -2.32
N LEU A 26 -5.50 -14.41 -2.07
CA LEU A 26 -6.62 -15.29 -1.72
C LEU A 26 -6.98 -16.32 -2.80
N ALA A 27 -6.84 -15.94 -4.07
CA ALA A 27 -7.13 -16.81 -5.21
C ALA A 27 -6.04 -17.85 -5.51
N ASP A 28 -4.98 -17.91 -4.70
CA ASP A 28 -3.77 -18.74 -4.89
C ASP A 28 -3.10 -18.58 -6.28
N LYS A 29 -3.43 -17.48 -6.97
CA LYS A 29 -2.82 -17.05 -8.25
C LYS A 29 -1.67 -16.07 -8.02
N ALA A 30 -1.14 -16.03 -6.81
CA ALA A 30 -0.05 -15.15 -6.42
C ALA A 30 1.21 -15.35 -7.29
N ARG A 31 1.43 -16.55 -7.84
CA ARG A 31 2.53 -16.83 -8.78
C ARG A 31 2.39 -16.09 -10.11
N VAL A 32 1.21 -16.08 -10.71
CA VAL A 32 0.96 -15.41 -12.00
C VAL A 32 1.09 -13.89 -11.87
N PHE A 33 0.61 -13.35 -10.74
CA PHE A 33 0.78 -11.93 -10.43
C PHE A 33 2.24 -11.58 -10.14
N ALA A 34 2.97 -12.43 -9.41
CA ALA A 34 4.39 -12.23 -9.13
C ALA A 34 5.24 -12.24 -10.41
N ASP A 35 4.98 -13.13 -11.37
CA ASP A 35 5.71 -13.16 -12.64
C ASP A 35 5.45 -11.90 -13.49
N ALA A 36 4.20 -11.45 -13.57
CA ALA A 36 3.86 -10.22 -14.29
C ALA A 36 4.45 -8.96 -13.62
N MET A 37 4.65 -9.00 -12.30
CA MET A 37 5.18 -7.87 -11.54
C MET A 37 6.70 -7.90 -11.38
N ASN A 38 7.39 -9.01 -11.61
CA ASN A 38 8.78 -9.23 -11.20
C ASN A 38 9.74 -8.12 -11.71
N GLU A 39 9.53 -7.65 -12.94
CA GLU A 39 10.35 -6.61 -13.58
C GLU A 39 10.12 -5.21 -12.97
N VAL A 40 8.87 -4.91 -12.57
CA VAL A 40 8.48 -3.57 -12.06
C VAL A 40 8.34 -3.57 -10.53
N GLN A 41 8.45 -4.73 -9.88
CA GLN A 41 8.16 -4.92 -8.46
C GLN A 41 9.06 -4.03 -7.61
N SER A 42 10.35 -3.92 -7.93
CA SER A 42 11.28 -3.04 -7.21
C SER A 42 10.85 -1.58 -7.29
N LEU A 43 10.58 -1.08 -8.50
CA LEU A 43 10.12 0.29 -8.74
C LEU A 43 8.80 0.58 -8.02
N LEU A 44 7.83 -0.34 -8.14
CA LEU A 44 6.52 -0.18 -7.51
C LEU A 44 6.58 -0.22 -6.00
N ASN A 45 7.47 -1.02 -5.42
CA ASN A 45 7.66 -1.08 -3.97
C ASN A 45 8.29 0.21 -3.43
N VAL A 46 9.22 0.83 -4.17
CA VAL A 46 9.79 2.15 -3.81
C VAL A 46 8.74 3.25 -3.94
N VAL A 47 7.95 3.26 -5.01
CA VAL A 47 6.88 4.25 -5.19
C VAL A 47 5.79 4.07 -4.13
N GLU A 48 5.41 2.83 -3.82
CA GLU A 48 4.48 2.50 -2.74
C GLU A 48 5.02 2.98 -1.39
N LEU A 49 6.30 2.76 -1.07
CA LEU A 49 6.94 3.26 0.14
C LEU A 49 6.78 4.78 0.28
N ILE A 50 7.14 5.53 -0.76
CA ILE A 50 7.07 6.99 -0.75
C ILE A 50 5.62 7.44 -0.58
N ALA A 51 4.69 6.83 -1.31
CA ALA A 51 3.27 7.19 -1.25
C ALA A 51 2.64 6.88 0.11
N VAL A 52 2.95 5.72 0.71
CA VAL A 52 2.49 5.35 2.06
C VAL A 52 3.05 6.30 3.11
N LEU A 53 4.34 6.65 3.04
CA LEU A 53 4.94 7.64 3.94
C LEU A 53 4.29 9.01 3.80
N CYS A 54 4.05 9.48 2.58
CA CYS A 54 3.36 10.75 2.35
C CYS A 54 1.94 10.74 2.92
N LEU A 55 1.18 9.67 2.72
CA LEU A 55 -0.17 9.53 3.28
C LEU A 55 -0.17 9.46 4.81
N PHE A 56 0.81 8.76 5.39
CA PHE A 56 0.96 8.66 6.83
C PHE A 56 1.31 10.02 7.46
N VAL A 57 2.30 10.73 6.90
CA VAL A 57 2.68 12.07 7.37
C VAL A 57 1.52 13.05 7.17
N ASP A 58 0.82 13.02 6.04
CA ASP A 58 -0.37 13.85 5.82
C ASP A 58 -1.46 13.59 6.85
N LEU A 59 -1.74 12.31 7.15
CA LEU A 59 -2.71 11.93 8.17
C LEU A 59 -2.31 12.50 9.54
N VAL A 60 -1.05 12.37 9.94
CA VAL A 60 -0.56 12.85 11.25
C VAL A 60 -0.60 14.38 11.33
N VAL A 61 -0.13 15.07 10.29
CA VAL A 61 -0.03 16.54 10.27
C VAL A 61 -1.40 17.21 10.14
N ARG A 62 -2.33 16.61 9.38
CA ARG A 62 -3.65 17.19 9.11
C ARG A 62 -4.79 16.50 9.84
N PHE A 63 -4.50 15.64 10.83
CA PHE A 63 -5.53 14.88 11.55
C PHE A 63 -6.66 15.78 12.08
N ASP A 64 -6.29 16.90 12.70
CA ASP A 64 -7.23 17.88 13.28
C ASP A 64 -8.09 18.62 12.26
N ARG A 65 -7.66 18.68 10.99
CA ARG A 65 -8.41 19.36 9.91
C ARG A 65 -9.40 18.43 9.22
N ILE A 66 -9.35 17.12 9.50
CA ILE A 66 -10.25 16.14 8.90
C ILE A 66 -11.56 16.14 9.71
N PRO A 67 -12.74 16.22 9.05
CA PRO A 67 -14.01 16.15 9.76
C PRO A 67 -14.15 14.82 10.52
N THR A 68 -14.70 14.88 11.73
CA THR A 68 -14.73 13.77 12.71
C THR A 68 -15.34 12.48 12.16
N ALA A 69 -16.34 12.60 11.28
CA ALA A 69 -16.96 11.46 10.60
C ALA A 69 -16.02 10.72 9.62
N TRP A 70 -15.02 11.41 9.06
CA TRP A 70 -14.05 10.87 8.10
C TRP A 70 -12.69 10.55 8.69
N GLN A 71 -12.42 10.95 9.93
CA GLN A 71 -11.15 10.66 10.62
C GLN A 71 -10.92 9.15 10.74
N TRP A 72 -11.89 8.43 11.29
CA TRP A 72 -11.81 6.98 11.48
C TRP A 72 -11.58 6.19 10.19
N PRO A 73 -12.39 6.36 9.12
CA PRO A 73 -12.17 5.61 7.88
C PRO A 73 -10.86 5.98 7.19
N ARG A 74 -10.41 7.24 7.27
CA ARG A 74 -9.14 7.66 6.67
C ARG A 74 -7.94 7.09 7.43
N THR A 75 -7.98 7.08 8.77
CA THR A 75 -6.95 6.43 9.59
C THR A 75 -6.89 4.93 9.33
N ALA A 76 -8.03 4.26 9.27
CA ALA A 76 -8.10 2.83 8.95
C ALA A 76 -7.54 2.53 7.55
N ALA A 77 -7.89 3.36 6.55
CA ALA A 77 -7.39 3.21 5.18
C ALA A 77 -5.86 3.36 5.09
N VAL A 78 -5.29 4.39 5.72
CA VAL A 78 -3.83 4.57 5.76
C VAL A 78 -3.16 3.44 6.53
N GLY A 79 -3.73 3.02 7.67
CA GLY A 79 -3.24 1.89 8.44
C GLY A 79 -3.23 0.58 7.63
N LEU A 80 -4.27 0.34 6.83
CA LEU A 80 -4.35 -0.79 5.91
C LEU A 80 -3.24 -0.74 4.85
N CYS A 81 -2.95 0.43 4.28
CA CYS A 81 -1.87 0.59 3.31
C CYS A 81 -0.49 0.29 3.94
N VAL A 82 -0.25 0.75 5.17
CA VAL A 82 0.99 0.46 5.91
C VAL A 82 1.09 -1.05 6.21
N ALA A 83 0.02 -1.66 6.70
CA ALA A 83 0.00 -3.09 7.00
C ALA A 83 0.19 -3.95 5.75
N GLY A 84 -0.46 -3.60 4.63
CA GLY A 84 -0.31 -4.28 3.35
C GLY A 84 1.12 -4.20 2.81
N MET A 85 1.75 -3.04 2.96
CA MET A 85 3.16 -2.86 2.59
C MET A 85 4.09 -3.73 3.44
N LEU A 86 3.91 -3.74 4.76
CA LEU A 86 4.69 -4.59 5.67
C LEU A 86 4.51 -6.08 5.35
N PHE A 87 3.29 -6.50 5.02
CA PHE A 87 3.00 -7.87 4.62
C PHE A 87 3.74 -8.26 3.32
N LYS A 88 3.74 -7.39 2.30
CA LYS A 88 4.52 -7.62 1.06
C LYS A 88 6.01 -7.74 1.33
N TRP A 89 6.55 -6.89 2.21
CA TRP A 89 7.95 -6.97 2.64
C TRP A 89 8.25 -8.26 3.39
N PHE A 90 7.35 -8.70 4.26
CA PHE A 90 7.48 -9.98 4.94
C PHE A 90 7.50 -11.15 3.95
N VAL A 91 6.60 -11.16 2.95
CA VAL A 91 6.60 -12.18 1.90
C VAL A 91 7.88 -12.15 1.06
N LEU A 92 8.38 -10.96 0.73
CA LEU A 92 9.66 -10.80 0.01
C LEU A 92 10.83 -11.34 0.85
N TYR A 93 10.86 -11.01 2.14
CA TYR A 93 11.85 -11.52 3.07
C TYR A 93 11.82 -13.04 3.14
N LEU A 94 10.64 -13.65 3.31
CA LEU A 94 10.51 -15.12 3.29
C LEU A 94 11.04 -15.70 1.98
N ARG A 95 10.68 -15.13 0.83
CA ARG A 95 11.22 -15.60 -0.47
C ARG A 95 12.74 -15.53 -0.51
N LEU A 96 13.35 -14.44 -0.07
CA LEU A 96 14.81 -14.29 -0.05
C LEU A 96 15.48 -15.28 0.93
N SER A 97 14.87 -15.50 2.09
CA SER A 97 15.39 -16.45 3.09
C SER A 97 15.25 -17.91 2.65
N TYR A 98 14.18 -18.26 1.93
CA TYR A 98 13.95 -19.61 1.41
C TYR A 98 14.51 -19.86 0.00
N LEU A 99 15.02 -18.83 -0.71
CA LEU A 99 15.77 -18.99 -1.97
C LEU A 99 17.28 -19.20 -1.74
N VAL A 100 17.74 -19.27 -0.49
CA VAL A 100 19.08 -19.80 -0.17
C VAL A 100 18.96 -21.31 -0.05
N ASP A 101 18.80 -21.97 -1.19
CA ASP A 101 19.14 -23.39 -1.45
C ASP A 101 19.38 -23.55 -2.97
#